data_AF-A0A8G2DX94-F1
#
_entry.id   AF-A0A8G2DX94-F1
#
_cell.length_a   1.000
_cell.length_b   1.000
_cell.length_c   1.000
_cell.angle_alpha   90.00
_cell.angle_beta   90.00
_cell.angle_gamma   90.00
#
_symmetry.space_group_name_H-M   'P 1'
#
loop_
_entity.id
_entity.type
_entity.pdbx_description
1 polymer ?
#
loop_
_entity_poly.entity_id
_entity_poly.type
_entity_poly.pdbx_seq_one_letter_code
_entity_poly.pdbx_strand_id
1 'polypeptide(L)'
;MTEPAPPPHTSRRHSYICNVCGSDHVTRDAWAAWDMAAQQWVLEVVFDQCWCHRCMSATRLDRVVLTSPITFAAPDPAPIPQRTASPG
;
A
#
# COMPACT_ATOMS: atom_id res chain seq x y z
N MET A 1 -35.09 14.43 18.41
CA MET A 1 -35.20 13.72 17.12
C MET A 1 -33.83 13.12 16.83
N THR A 2 -33.67 11.82 17.04
CA THR A 2 -32.42 11.11 16.74
C THR A 2 -32.47 10.73 15.27
N GLU A 3 -31.53 11.25 14.49
CA GLU A 3 -31.33 10.84 13.09
C GLU A 3 -30.95 9.35 13.06
N PRO A 4 -31.60 8.52 12.22
CA PRO A 4 -31.24 7.11 12.10
C PRO A 4 -29.82 7.00 11.52
N ALA A 5 -29.01 6.11 12.11
CA ALA A 5 -27.65 5.86 11.67
C ALA A 5 -27.62 5.53 10.16
N PRO A 6 -26.63 6.06 9.41
CA PRO A 6 -26.52 5.79 7.98
C PRO A 6 -26.38 4.27 7.73
N PRO A 7 -27.01 3.73 6.66
CA PRO A 7 -26.92 2.32 6.35
C PRO A 7 -25.45 1.91 6.15
N PRO A 8 -25.05 0.68 6.53
CA PRO A 8 -23.68 0.23 6.35
C PRO A 8 -23.32 0.30 4.86
N HIS A 9 -22.34 1.12 4.52
CA HIS A 9 -21.79 1.17 3.18
C HIS A 9 -21.07 -0.16 2.91
N THR A 10 -21.72 -1.08 2.21
CA THR A 10 -21.04 -2.22 1.57
C THR A 10 -20.26 -1.71 0.38
N SER A 11 -19.32 -0.80 0.61
CA SER A 11 -18.41 -0.29 -0.40
C SER A 11 -17.64 -1.47 -0.95
N ARG A 12 -17.86 -1.78 -2.24
CA ARG A 12 -17.10 -2.81 -2.94
C ARG A 12 -15.62 -2.48 -2.78
N ARG A 13 -14.91 -3.34 -2.06
CA ARG A 13 -13.47 -3.21 -1.90
C ARG A 13 -12.81 -3.60 -3.22
N HIS A 14 -11.73 -2.91 -3.57
CA HIS A 14 -10.94 -3.20 -4.75
C HIS A 14 -9.47 -3.30 -4.36
N SER A 15 -8.69 -4.05 -5.14
CA SER A 15 -7.23 -4.06 -5.06
C SER A 15 -6.63 -3.67 -6.42
N TYR A 16 -5.34 -3.34 -6.42
CA TYR A 16 -4.54 -3.17 -7.62
C TYR A 16 -3.57 -4.33 -7.74
N ILE A 17 -3.48 -4.90 -8.94
CA ILE A 17 -2.57 -5.99 -9.25
C ILE A 17 -1.71 -5.66 -10.47
N CYS A 18 -0.53 -6.26 -10.53
CA CYS A 18 0.34 -6.22 -11.70
C CYS A 18 -0.37 -6.87 -12.89
N ASN A 19 -0.48 -6.14 -14.00
CA ASN A 19 -1.13 -6.65 -15.20
C ASN A 19 -0.39 -7.84 -15.87
N VAL A 20 0.87 -8.10 -15.46
CA VAL A 20 1.71 -9.17 -16.01
C VAL A 20 1.62 -10.44 -15.17
N CYS A 21 1.85 -10.35 -13.86
CA CYS A 21 1.94 -11.52 -12.98
C CYS A 21 0.75 -11.70 -12.03
N GLY A 22 -0.18 -10.75 -11.99
CA GLY A 22 -1.36 -10.78 -11.11
C GLY A 22 -1.07 -10.57 -9.62
N SER A 23 0.18 -10.31 -9.23
CA SER A 23 0.54 -10.02 -7.83
C SER A 23 0.04 -8.62 -7.43
N ASP A 24 -0.39 -8.49 -6.19
CA ASP A 24 -0.76 -7.24 -5.52
C ASP A 24 0.44 -6.51 -4.87
N HIS A 25 1.65 -7.09 -4.96
CA HIS A 25 2.87 -6.47 -4.46
C HIS A 25 3.37 -5.41 -5.44
N VAL A 26 2.63 -4.31 -5.49
CA VAL A 26 2.79 -3.21 -6.45
C VAL A 26 2.82 -1.86 -5.76
N THR A 27 3.53 -0.90 -6.35
CA THR A 27 3.66 0.47 -5.84
C THR A 27 3.48 1.48 -6.97
N ARG A 28 3.12 2.72 -6.60
CA ARG A 28 3.10 3.88 -7.49
C ARG A 28 4.14 4.88 -7.01
N ASP A 29 4.78 5.56 -7.95
CA ASP A 29 5.67 6.66 -7.62
C ASP A 29 4.87 7.87 -7.14
N ALA A 30 5.45 8.62 -6.21
CA ALA A 30 4.81 9.78 -5.63
C ALA A 30 5.85 10.79 -5.14
N TRP A 31 5.43 12.05 -5.02
CA TRP A 31 6.17 13.04 -4.25
C TRP A 31 5.58 13.17 -2.86
N ALA A 32 6.48 13.25 -1.88
CA ALA A 32 6.15 13.67 -0.54
C ALA A 32 6.80 15.04 -0.30
N ALA A 33 6.01 15.97 0.25
CA ALA A 33 6.47 17.29 0.66
C ALA A 33 6.54 17.39 2.18
N TRP A 34 7.46 18.21 2.68
CA TRP A 34 7.54 18.49 4.11
C TRP A 34 6.52 19.56 4.49
N ASP A 35 5.53 19.19 5.30
CA ASP A 35 4.58 20.14 5.88
C ASP A 35 5.19 20.76 7.14
N MET A 36 5.50 22.05 7.08
CA MET A 36 6.10 22.80 8.20
C MET A 36 5.14 22.99 9.39
N ALA A 37 3.83 23.09 9.16
CA ALA A 37 2.86 23.27 10.24
C ALA A 37 2.60 21.95 10.96
N ALA A 38 2.46 20.87 10.20
CA ALA A 38 2.23 19.53 10.74
C ALA A 38 3.52 18.80 11.15
N GLN A 39 4.70 19.33 10.77
CA GLN A 39 6.03 18.72 11.02
C GLN A 39 6.09 17.25 10.57
N GLN A 40 5.59 16.98 9.37
CA GLN A 40 5.54 15.63 8.82
C GLN A 40 5.67 15.64 7.29
N TRP A 41 6.11 14.52 6.72
CA TRP A 41 6.03 14.28 5.28
C TRP A 41 4.59 13.97 4.89
N VAL A 42 4.07 14.69 3.91
CA VAL A 42 2.73 14.48 3.35
C VAL A 42 2.82 14.10 1.88
N LEU A 43 1.97 13.17 1.46
CA LEU A 43 1.87 12.78 0.06
C LEU A 43 1.25 13.93 -0.74
N GLU A 44 2.00 14.54 -1.65
CA GLU A 44 1.54 15.70 -2.41
C GLU A 44 0.89 15.28 -3.72
N VAL A 45 1.54 14.36 -4.45
CA VAL A 45 1.03 13.84 -5.73
C VAL A 45 1.44 12.39 -5.92
N VAL A 46 0.54 11.60 -6.52
CA VAL A 46 0.81 10.23 -6.95
C VAL A 46 0.82 10.20 -8.48
N PHE A 47 1.88 9.66 -9.06
CA PHE A 47 2.07 9.57 -10.51
C PHE A 47 1.55 8.25 -11.07
N ASP A 48 1.38 8.17 -12.39
CA ASP A 48 0.93 6.95 -13.07
C ASP A 48 2.05 5.91 -13.26
N GLN A 49 3.30 6.27 -12.94
CA GLN A 49 4.40 5.31 -12.93
C GLN A 49 4.20 4.29 -11.82
N CYS A 50 4.24 3.00 -12.19
CA CYS A 50 3.97 1.89 -11.30
C CYS A 50 5.10 0.85 -11.38
N TRP A 51 5.36 0.18 -10.26
CA TRP A 51 6.38 -0.85 -10.13
C TRP A 51 5.79 -2.14 -9.55
N CYS A 52 6.22 -3.29 -10.07
CA CYS A 52 5.90 -4.59 -9.47
C CYS A 52 7.12 -5.17 -8.77
N HIS A 53 7.02 -5.41 -7.46
CA HIS A 53 8.12 -5.97 -6.68
C HIS A 53 8.38 -7.45 -6.99
N ARG A 54 7.39 -8.17 -7.53
CA ARG A 54 7.55 -9.56 -7.96
C ARG A 54 8.22 -9.70 -9.32
N CYS A 55 7.84 -8.85 -10.28
CA CYS A 55 8.49 -8.80 -11.59
C CYS A 55 9.83 -8.07 -11.57
N MET A 56 10.08 -7.26 -10.53
CA MET A 56 11.22 -6.35 -10.42
C MET A 56 11.32 -5.43 -11.64
N SER A 57 10.17 -4.92 -12.11
CA SER A 57 10.08 -4.09 -13.30
C SER A 57 8.90 -3.11 -13.24
N ALA A 58 8.97 -2.08 -14.10
CA ALA A 58 7.85 -1.18 -14.34
C ALA A 58 6.65 -1.94 -14.91
N THR A 59 5.44 -1.57 -14.48
CA THR A 59 4.21 -2.29 -14.82
C THR A 59 3.02 -1.36 -14.99
N ARG A 60 1.86 -1.91 -15.39
CA ARG A 60 0.56 -1.26 -15.27
C ARG A 60 -0.25 -1.96 -14.17
N LEU A 61 -1.14 -1.21 -13.54
CA LEU A 61 -2.00 -1.73 -12.47
C LEU A 61 -3.43 -1.93 -12.95
N ASP A 62 -3.92 -3.15 -12.82
CA ASP A 62 -5.31 -3.47 -13.05
C ASP A 62 -6.09 -3.42 -11.73
N ARG A 63 -7.23 -2.72 -11.75
CA ARG A 63 -8.15 -2.69 -10.60
C ARG A 63 -9.04 -3.92 -10.63
N VAL A 64 -9.06 -4.67 -9.54
CA VAL A 64 -9.93 -5.86 -9.38
C VAL A 64 -10.86 -5.70 -8.18
N VAL A 65 -12.08 -6.23 -8.29
CA VAL A 65 -13.05 -6.26 -7.19
C VAL A 65 -12.69 -7.38 -6.23
N LEU A 66 -12.64 -7.09 -4.93
CA LEU A 66 -12.48 -8.11 -3.91
C LEU A 66 -13.84 -8.71 -3.57
N THR A 67 -14.08 -9.95 -4.01
CA THR A 67 -15.32 -10.69 -3.73
C THR A 67 -15.31 -11.38 -2.37
N SER A 68 -14.16 -11.44 -1.70
CA SER A 68 -13.96 -12.02 -0.37
C SER A 68 -13.10 -11.07 0.49
N PRO A 69 -13.16 -11.14 1.84
CA PRO A 69 -12.18 -10.47 2.69
C PRO A 69 -10.83 -11.17 2.51
N ILE A 70 -9.89 -10.53 1.82
CA ILE A 70 -8.52 -11.03 1.70
C ILE A 70 -7.70 -10.44 2.84
N THR A 71 -7.23 -11.29 3.75
CA THR A 71 -6.13 -10.96 4.66
C THR A 71 -4.84 -11.19 3.87
N PHE A 72 -4.31 -10.14 3.24
CA PHE A 72 -2.97 -10.19 2.68
C PHE A 72 -1.99 -10.15 3.86
N ALA A 73 -1.42 -11.30 4.20
CA ALA A 73 -0.38 -11.39 5.21
C ALA A 73 0.77 -10.45 4.80
N ALA A 74 1.19 -9.57 5.71
CA ALA A 74 2.36 -8.75 5.53
C ALA A 74 3.55 -9.64 5.11
N PRO A 75 4.46 -9.16 4.23
CA PRO A 75 5.68 -9.88 3.96
C PRO A 75 6.40 -10.17 5.28
N ASP A 76 6.77 -11.43 5.47
CA ASP A 76 7.52 -11.91 6.64
C ASP A 76 8.70 -10.95 6.89
N PRO A 77 8.77 -10.25 8.04
CA PRO A 77 9.90 -9.39 8.30
C PRO A 77 11.14 -10.27 8.36
N ALA A 78 12.00 -10.14 7.35
CA ALA A 78 13.33 -10.73 7.37
C ALA A 78 13.97 -10.49 8.75
N PRO A 79 14.63 -11.50 9.34
CA PRO A 79 15.16 -11.39 10.70
C PRO A 79 16.10 -10.19 10.79
N ILE A 80 15.78 -9.26 11.70
CA ILE A 80 16.60 -8.10 12.01
C ILE A 80 17.96 -8.64 12.50
N PRO A 81 19.10 -8.34 11.83
CA PRO A 81 20.39 -8.76 12.34
C PRO A 81 20.63 -8.07 13.68
N GLN A 82 20.68 -8.86 14.76
CA GLN A 82 21.03 -8.36 16.08
C GLN A 82 22.46 -7.84 16.02
N ARG A 83 22.65 -6.52 16.19
CA ARG A 83 23.99 -5.94 16.41
C ARG A 83 24.57 -6.62 17.65
N THR A 84 25.57 -7.46 17.45
CA THR A 84 26.42 -7.95 18.54
C THR A 84 27.09 -6.73 19.17
N ALA A 85 26.82 -6.50 20.46
CA ALA A 85 27.54 -5.51 21.24
C ALA A 85 28.99 -5.98 21.37
N SER A 86 29.94 -5.19 20.88
CA SER A 86 31.36 -5.38 21.20
C SER A 86 31.57 -5.15 22.69
N PRO A 87 32.22 -6.06 23.43
CA PRO A 87 32.69 -5.75 24.77
C PRO A 87 33.86 -4.76 24.66
N GLY A 88 33.79 -3.70 25.46
CA GLY A 88 34.86 -2.73 25.65
C GLY A 88 35.95 -3.22 26.59
#